data_AF-B5ICN6-F1
#
_entry.id   AF-B5ICN6-F1
#
_cell.length_a   1.000
_cell.length_b   1.000
_cell.length_c   1.000
_cell.angle_alpha   90.00
_cell.angle_beta   90.00
_cell.angle_gamma   90.00
#
_symmetry.space_group_name_H-M   'P 1'
#
loop_
_entity.id
_entity.type
_entity.pdbx_description
1 polymer ?
#
loop_
_entity_poly.entity_id
_entity_poly.type
_entity_poly.pdbx_seq_one_letter_code
_entity_poly.pdbx_strand_id
1 'polypeptide(L)'
;MSYIDLARFLIAIPFFAIASYQDWKDRLISPTIWFILGFIAFGLDIYQYPTLIGIIALIPSIILFYEWFFEWEGREKYIQYALWIIAFGIFVYSIISYAPSPLLVMFILLIIFRVLHKIKVIRGRADTRALMSIAILQPIYPSFFGFPIFVPPYIEIVELTFPFAFLTLLYAAIAALMFILYLFFRNLARRDIGFPEMFIGYRIPIEEVDKKHVWLMERVENGEHVLYVHPSSHTKEDIDKLKKIGRDRVWIQPKIPFIIFITIGLIAAYLLGNFI
;
A
#
# COMPACT_ATOMS: atom_id res chain seq x y z
N MET A 1 -17.09 -5.80 -20.14
CA MET A 1 -15.95 -5.86 -19.21
C MET A 1 -14.99 -4.71 -19.45
N SER A 2 -14.46 -4.48 -20.66
CA SER A 2 -13.42 -3.46 -20.85
C SER A 2 -13.78 -2.02 -20.46
N TYR A 3 -15.03 -1.58 -20.65
CA TYR A 3 -15.42 -0.22 -20.23
C TYR A 3 -15.45 -0.05 -18.71
N ILE A 4 -15.82 -1.09 -17.97
CA ILE A 4 -15.81 -1.06 -16.49
C ILE A 4 -14.38 -1.08 -16.00
N ASP A 5 -13.52 -1.94 -16.57
CA ASP A 5 -12.11 -2.01 -16.18
C ASP A 5 -11.34 -0.72 -16.51
N LEU A 6 -11.66 -0.10 -17.65
CA LEU A 6 -11.17 1.24 -17.98
C LEU A 6 -11.66 2.27 -16.96
N ALA A 7 -12.94 2.24 -16.58
CA ALA A 7 -13.47 3.16 -15.59
C ALA A 7 -12.76 2.98 -14.24
N ARG A 8 -12.56 1.74 -13.79
CA ARG A 8 -11.80 1.41 -12.57
C ARG A 8 -10.38 1.95 -12.64
N PHE A 9 -9.68 1.75 -13.75
CA PHE A 9 -8.35 2.32 -13.98
C PHE A 9 -8.37 3.86 -13.87
N LEU A 10 -9.25 4.52 -14.61
CA LEU A 10 -9.35 5.98 -14.63
C LEU A 10 -9.77 6.57 -13.27
N ILE A 11 -10.52 5.83 -12.45
CA ILE A 11 -10.89 6.20 -11.08
C ILE A 11 -9.73 5.94 -10.12
N ALA A 12 -9.01 4.83 -10.28
CA ALA A 12 -7.92 4.46 -9.38
C ALA A 12 -6.78 5.49 -9.39
N ILE A 13 -6.35 5.91 -10.59
CA ILE A 13 -5.14 6.75 -10.74
C ILE A 13 -5.24 8.08 -9.97
N PRO A 14 -6.31 8.89 -10.12
CA PRO A 14 -6.43 10.14 -9.36
C PRO A 14 -6.46 9.92 -7.84
N PHE A 15 -7.19 8.91 -7.34
CA PHE A 15 -7.28 8.65 -5.90
C PHE A 15 -5.92 8.27 -5.30
N PHE A 16 -5.18 7.38 -5.97
CA PHE A 16 -3.85 6.96 -5.54
C PHE A 16 -2.79 8.07 -5.72
N ALA A 17 -2.91 8.90 -6.74
CA ALA A 17 -2.05 10.07 -6.92
C ALA A 17 -2.27 11.12 -5.82
N ILE A 18 -3.53 11.42 -5.47
CA ILE A 18 -3.87 12.34 -4.37
C ILE A 18 -3.37 11.76 -3.03
N ALA A 19 -3.59 10.47 -2.78
CA ALA A 19 -3.10 9.81 -1.58
C ALA A 19 -1.56 9.86 -1.49
N SER A 20 -0.85 9.59 -2.59
CA SER A 20 0.61 9.70 -2.68
C SER A 20 1.10 11.12 -2.40
N TYR A 21 0.41 12.13 -2.94
CA TYR A 21 0.75 13.53 -2.70
C TYR A 21 0.54 13.94 -1.24
N GLN A 22 -0.59 13.56 -0.63
CA GLN A 22 -0.88 13.83 0.79
C GLN A 22 0.15 13.17 1.70
N ASP A 23 0.52 11.92 1.44
CA ASP A 23 1.50 11.21 2.27
C ASP A 23 2.92 11.78 2.10
N TRP A 24 3.28 12.19 0.89
CA TRP A 24 4.55 12.84 0.62
C TRP A 24 4.69 14.18 1.37
N LYS A 25 3.64 15.01 1.30
CA LYS A 25 3.62 16.38 1.82
C LYS A 25 3.37 16.42 3.33
N ASP A 26 2.30 15.78 3.79
CA ASP A 26 1.73 15.96 5.13
C ASP A 26 1.89 14.72 6.01
N ARG A 27 2.38 13.60 5.47
CA ARG A 27 2.55 12.30 6.18
C ARG A 27 1.26 11.73 6.76
N LEU A 28 0.14 12.20 6.24
CA LEU A 28 -1.19 11.84 6.67
C LEU A 28 -2.05 11.75 5.42
N ILE A 29 -2.73 10.61 5.26
CA ILE A 29 -3.69 10.41 4.18
C ILE A 29 -5.08 10.50 4.78
N SER A 30 -5.91 11.36 4.22
CA SER A 30 -7.29 11.49 4.67
C SER A 30 -8.04 10.17 4.49
N PRO A 31 -8.67 9.62 5.56
CA PRO A 31 -9.50 8.41 5.46
C PRO A 31 -10.62 8.56 4.44
N THR A 32 -11.11 9.79 4.23
CA THR A 32 -12.22 10.10 3.32
C THR A 32 -11.93 9.69 1.87
N ILE A 33 -10.66 9.73 1.43
CA ILE A 33 -10.27 9.30 0.08
C ILE A 33 -10.64 7.83 -0.14
N TRP A 34 -10.23 6.96 0.78
CA TRP A 34 -10.50 5.52 0.71
C TRP A 34 -11.98 5.21 0.92
N PHE A 35 -12.65 5.97 1.78
CA PHE A 35 -14.09 5.82 2.02
C PHE A 35 -14.90 6.11 0.74
N ILE A 36 -14.62 7.24 0.06
CA ILE A 36 -15.29 7.59 -1.21
C ILE A 36 -14.93 6.59 -2.30
N LEU A 37 -13.65 6.19 -2.41
CA LEU A 37 -13.23 5.18 -3.38
C LEU A 37 -13.97 3.86 -3.17
N GLY A 38 -14.17 3.44 -1.93
CA GLY A 38 -14.93 2.24 -1.62
C GLY A 38 -16.38 2.32 -2.06
N PHE A 39 -17.03 3.48 -1.91
CA PHE A 39 -18.41 3.67 -2.37
C PHE A 39 -18.51 3.51 -3.89
N ILE A 40 -17.56 4.11 -4.62
CA ILE A 40 -17.49 4.00 -6.08
C ILE A 40 -17.19 2.55 -6.50
N ALA A 41 -16.21 1.90 -5.85
CA ALA A 41 -15.82 0.52 -6.13
C ALA A 41 -16.99 -0.45 -5.98
N PHE A 42 -17.67 -0.44 -4.83
CA PHE A 42 -18.84 -1.30 -4.62
C PHE A 42 -19.99 -0.96 -5.57
N GLY A 43 -20.17 0.30 -5.95
CA GLY A 43 -21.13 0.68 -7.00
C GLY A 43 -20.82 0.03 -8.36
N LEU A 44 -19.55 0.01 -8.75
CA LEU A 44 -19.09 -0.67 -9.97
C LEU A 44 -19.24 -2.20 -9.85
N ASP A 45 -18.99 -2.78 -8.68
CA ASP A 45 -19.16 -4.21 -8.46
C ASP A 45 -20.62 -4.65 -8.50
N ILE A 46 -21.55 -3.84 -7.95
CA ILE A 46 -22.99 -4.08 -8.07
C ILE A 46 -23.40 -4.06 -9.55
N TYR A 47 -22.88 -3.11 -10.33
CA TYR A 47 -23.14 -3.04 -11.76
C TYR A 47 -22.57 -4.25 -12.52
N GLN A 48 -21.39 -4.75 -12.13
CA GLN A 48 -20.78 -5.93 -12.75
C GLN A 48 -21.47 -7.24 -12.34
N TYR A 49 -21.92 -7.37 -11.09
CA TYR A 49 -22.55 -8.55 -10.53
C TYR A 49 -23.99 -8.25 -10.08
N PRO A 50 -24.92 -7.94 -11.02
CA PRO A 50 -26.27 -7.47 -10.70
C PRO A 50 -27.20 -8.58 -10.20
N THR A 51 -26.75 -9.83 -10.16
CA THR A 51 -27.56 -10.96 -9.66
C THR A 51 -27.79 -10.81 -8.16
N LEU A 52 -28.93 -11.31 -7.67
CA LEU A 52 -29.24 -11.28 -6.23
C LEU A 52 -28.13 -11.95 -5.41
N ILE A 53 -27.62 -13.09 -5.86
CA ILE A 53 -26.52 -13.81 -5.20
C ILE A 53 -25.24 -12.98 -5.22
N GLY A 54 -24.93 -12.29 -6.33
CA GLY A 54 -23.78 -11.39 -6.42
C GLY A 54 -23.86 -10.24 -5.43
N ILE A 55 -25.02 -9.58 -5.35
CA ILE A 55 -25.26 -8.49 -4.39
C ILE A 55 -25.15 -8.99 -2.94
N ILE A 56 -25.73 -10.15 -2.63
CA ILE A 56 -25.61 -10.76 -1.29
C ILE A 56 -24.13 -11.05 -0.95
N ALA A 57 -23.36 -11.56 -1.92
CA ALA A 57 -21.94 -11.87 -1.74
C ALA A 57 -21.05 -10.62 -1.56
N LEU A 58 -21.51 -9.43 -1.95
CA LEU A 58 -20.81 -8.17 -1.70
C LEU A 58 -20.96 -7.68 -0.26
N ILE A 59 -22.10 -7.97 0.39
CA ILE A 59 -22.43 -7.45 1.74
C ILE A 59 -21.32 -7.73 2.77
N PRO A 60 -20.74 -8.95 2.88
CA PRO A 60 -19.66 -9.22 3.81
C PRO A 60 -18.44 -8.31 3.60
N SER A 61 -18.06 -8.08 2.34
CA SER A 61 -16.91 -7.24 1.98
C SER A 61 -17.19 -5.77 2.23
N ILE A 62 -18.42 -5.30 2.00
CA ILE A 62 -18.87 -3.95 2.35
C ILE A 62 -18.76 -3.74 3.86
N ILE A 63 -19.28 -4.68 4.66
CA ILE A 63 -19.19 -4.62 6.13
C ILE A 63 -17.73 -4.53 6.55
N LEU A 64 -16.89 -5.50 6.14
CA LEU A 64 -15.47 -5.51 6.50
C LEU A 64 -14.70 -4.30 5.99
N PHE A 65 -15.04 -3.73 4.84
CA PHE A 65 -14.33 -2.55 4.37
C PHE A 65 -14.67 -1.33 5.24
N TYR A 66 -15.96 -1.03 5.42
CA TYR A 66 -16.38 0.20 6.08
C TYR A 66 -16.20 0.20 7.59
N GLU A 67 -16.38 -0.94 8.26
CA GLU A 67 -16.19 -0.99 9.72
C GLU A 67 -14.74 -0.68 10.14
N TRP A 68 -13.77 -0.78 9.21
CA TRP A 68 -12.37 -0.39 9.44
C TRP A 68 -12.13 1.13 9.50
N PHE A 69 -13.14 1.93 9.16
CA PHE A 69 -13.08 3.39 9.25
C PHE A 69 -13.53 3.91 10.61
N PHE A 70 -14.20 3.08 11.40
CA PHE A 70 -14.71 3.44 12.71
C PHE A 70 -13.78 2.95 13.82
N GLU A 71 -13.72 3.71 14.91
CA GLU A 71 -13.00 3.34 16.12
C GLU A 71 -14.00 2.77 17.13
N TRP A 72 -13.90 1.47 17.39
CA TRP A 72 -14.86 0.75 18.22
C TRP A 72 -14.37 0.69 19.67
N GLU A 73 -15.02 1.44 20.56
CA GLU A 73 -14.64 1.55 21.97
C GLU A 73 -15.73 1.03 22.92
N GLY A 74 -15.31 0.52 24.08
CA GLY A 74 -16.21 0.04 25.13
C GLY A 74 -17.26 -0.96 24.63
N ARG A 75 -18.54 -0.62 24.80
CA ARG A 75 -19.70 -1.45 24.43
C ARG A 75 -19.94 -1.53 22.92
N GLU A 76 -19.36 -0.62 22.13
CA GLU A 76 -19.53 -0.64 20.67
C GLU A 76 -18.80 -1.82 20.03
N LYS A 77 -17.81 -2.40 20.72
CA LYS A 77 -17.13 -3.64 20.28
C LYS A 77 -18.09 -4.82 20.11
N TYR A 78 -19.19 -4.88 20.86
CA TYR A 78 -20.20 -5.92 20.68
C TYR A 78 -20.89 -5.79 19.31
N ILE A 79 -21.11 -4.56 18.84
CA ILE A 79 -21.66 -4.28 17.51
C ILE A 79 -20.65 -4.74 16.45
N GLN A 80 -19.36 -4.40 16.63
CA GLN A 80 -18.30 -4.85 15.73
C GLN A 80 -18.27 -6.38 15.59
N TYR A 81 -18.30 -7.11 16.70
CA TYR A 81 -18.30 -8.58 16.66
C TYR A 81 -19.58 -9.15 16.04
N ALA A 82 -20.74 -8.54 16.30
CA ALA A 82 -21.99 -8.92 15.65
C ALA A 82 -21.91 -8.74 14.14
N LEU A 83 -21.36 -7.61 13.66
CA LEU A 83 -21.12 -7.36 12.24
C LEU A 83 -20.20 -8.42 11.62
N TRP A 84 -19.15 -8.85 12.31
CA TRP A 84 -18.27 -9.92 11.83
C TRP A 84 -18.98 -11.27 11.72
N ILE A 85 -19.79 -11.62 12.72
CA ILE A 85 -20.58 -12.86 12.72
C ILE A 85 -21.57 -12.85 11.55
N ILE A 86 -22.27 -11.72 11.35
CA ILE A 86 -23.21 -11.53 10.24
C ILE A 86 -22.48 -11.64 8.90
N ALA A 87 -21.37 -10.92 8.73
CA ALA A 87 -20.58 -10.96 7.50
C ALA A 87 -20.09 -12.37 7.20
N PHE A 88 -19.61 -13.11 8.20
CA PHE A 88 -19.17 -14.48 8.05
C PHE A 88 -20.32 -15.44 7.69
N GLY A 89 -21.48 -15.31 8.34
CA GLY A 89 -22.67 -16.10 8.02
C GLY A 89 -23.14 -15.89 6.57
N ILE A 90 -23.19 -14.63 6.12
CA ILE A 90 -23.55 -14.29 4.73
C ILE A 90 -22.49 -14.81 3.75
N PHE A 91 -21.21 -14.74 4.11
CA PHE A 91 -20.12 -15.29 3.30
C PHE A 91 -20.25 -16.82 3.11
N VAL A 92 -20.52 -17.57 4.18
CA VAL A 92 -20.75 -19.03 4.11
C VAL A 92 -21.97 -19.32 3.24
N TYR A 93 -23.06 -18.58 3.41
CA TYR A 93 -24.25 -18.71 2.55
C TYR A 93 -23.91 -18.45 1.07
N SER A 94 -23.07 -17.44 0.79
CA SER A 94 -22.63 -17.10 -0.56
C SER A 94 -21.82 -18.22 -1.20
N ILE A 95 -20.98 -18.93 -0.43
CA ILE A 95 -20.25 -20.12 -0.90
C ILE A 95 -21.23 -21.23 -1.29
N ILE A 96 -22.17 -21.57 -0.39
CA ILE A 96 -23.16 -22.64 -0.61
C ILE A 96 -24.04 -22.33 -1.83
N SER A 97 -24.31 -21.05 -2.06
CA SER A 97 -25.13 -20.55 -3.17
C SER A 97 -24.34 -20.36 -4.47
N TYR A 98 -23.08 -20.81 -4.54
CA TYR A 98 -22.21 -20.70 -5.71
C TYR A 98 -22.07 -19.25 -6.22
N ALA A 99 -21.86 -18.30 -5.30
CA ALA A 99 -21.59 -16.92 -5.65
C ALA A 99 -20.34 -16.77 -6.53
N PRO A 100 -20.24 -15.70 -7.34
CA PRO A 100 -19.08 -15.46 -8.18
C PRO A 100 -17.77 -15.48 -7.38
N SER A 101 -16.81 -16.30 -7.81
CA SER A 101 -15.53 -16.50 -7.11
C SER A 101 -14.76 -15.20 -6.83
N PRO A 102 -14.74 -14.15 -7.69
CA PRO A 102 -14.00 -12.92 -7.39
C PRO A 102 -14.52 -12.20 -6.14
N LEU A 103 -15.83 -12.29 -5.87
CA LEU A 103 -16.43 -11.67 -4.68
C LEU A 103 -16.04 -12.43 -3.41
N LEU A 104 -15.93 -13.75 -3.50
CA LEU A 104 -15.46 -14.59 -2.41
C LEU A 104 -13.98 -14.34 -2.10
N VAL A 105 -13.15 -14.26 -3.15
CA VAL A 105 -11.72 -13.92 -3.05
C VAL A 105 -11.52 -12.53 -2.46
N MET A 106 -12.32 -11.54 -2.88
CA MET A 106 -12.29 -10.20 -2.32
C MET A 106 -12.51 -10.22 -0.80
N PHE A 107 -13.53 -10.93 -0.30
CA PHE A 107 -13.77 -11.06 1.14
C PHE A 107 -12.56 -11.65 1.88
N ILE A 108 -11.98 -12.73 1.33
CA ILE A 108 -10.80 -13.39 1.88
C ILE A 108 -9.59 -12.42 1.90
N LEU A 109 -9.37 -11.66 0.83
CA LEU A 109 -8.28 -10.67 0.75
C LEU A 109 -8.40 -9.57 1.81
N LEU A 110 -9.62 -9.08 2.07
CA LEU A 110 -9.84 -8.08 3.11
C LEU A 110 -9.46 -8.65 4.49
N ILE A 111 -9.80 -9.92 4.77
CA ILE A 111 -9.35 -10.59 6.00
C ILE A 111 -7.82 -10.72 6.01
N ILE A 112 -7.20 -11.15 4.91
CA ILE A 112 -5.74 -11.31 4.81
C ILE A 112 -5.05 -9.97 5.11
N PHE A 113 -5.44 -8.86 4.49
CA PHE A 113 -4.80 -7.57 4.74
C PHE A 113 -4.95 -7.09 6.18
N ARG A 114 -6.07 -7.40 6.83
CA ARG A 114 -6.26 -7.12 8.26
C ARG A 114 -5.37 -7.97 9.14
N VAL A 115 -5.23 -9.26 8.82
CA VAL A 115 -4.31 -10.17 9.53
C VAL A 115 -2.88 -9.69 9.36
N LEU A 116 -2.45 -9.37 8.13
CA LEU A 116 -1.12 -8.83 7.83
C LEU A 116 -0.83 -7.52 8.59
N HIS A 117 -1.84 -6.66 8.75
CA HIS A 117 -1.72 -5.47 9.60
C HIS A 117 -1.59 -5.82 11.08
N LYS A 118 -2.40 -6.76 11.59
CA LYS A 118 -2.36 -7.21 13.00
C LYS A 118 -1.00 -7.82 13.38
N ILE A 119 -0.39 -8.60 12.47
CA ILE A 119 0.95 -9.17 12.68
C ILE A 119 2.09 -8.20 12.36
N LYS A 120 1.78 -6.92 12.06
CA LYS A 120 2.74 -5.84 11.77
C LYS A 120 3.63 -6.07 10.53
N VAL A 121 3.22 -6.94 9.61
CA VAL A 121 3.82 -7.03 8.27
C VAL A 121 3.50 -5.74 7.50
N ILE A 122 2.24 -5.31 7.53
CA ILE A 122 1.82 -3.98 7.05
C ILE A 122 1.68 -3.08 8.29
N ARG A 123 2.63 -2.16 8.50
CA ARG A 123 2.66 -1.35 9.72
C ARG A 123 1.67 -0.18 9.71
N GLY A 124 1.36 0.37 8.54
CA GLY A 124 0.52 1.56 8.40
C GLY A 124 -0.95 1.22 8.14
N ARG A 125 -1.86 1.83 8.91
CA ARG A 125 -3.31 1.77 8.63
C ARG A 125 -3.64 2.32 7.24
N ALA A 126 -2.90 3.33 6.79
CA ALA A 126 -3.06 3.92 5.46
C ALA A 126 -2.72 2.92 4.35
N ASP A 127 -1.61 2.19 4.48
CA ASP A 127 -1.19 1.14 3.54
C ASP A 127 -2.22 0.01 3.47
N THR A 128 -2.74 -0.43 4.62
CA THR A 128 -3.81 -1.44 4.66
C THR A 128 -5.06 -0.97 3.95
N ARG A 129 -5.49 0.29 4.16
CA ARG A 129 -6.66 0.86 3.46
C ARG A 129 -6.43 0.96 1.96
N ALA A 130 -5.22 1.31 1.52
CA ALA A 130 -4.88 1.34 0.11
C ALA A 130 -5.01 -0.05 -0.54
N LEU A 131 -4.47 -1.08 0.09
CA LEU A 131 -4.53 -2.46 -0.40
C LEU A 131 -5.94 -3.05 -0.39
N MET A 132 -6.70 -2.80 0.69
CA MET A 132 -8.12 -3.14 0.74
C MET A 132 -8.90 -2.43 -0.36
N SER A 133 -8.58 -1.16 -0.63
CA SER A 133 -9.22 -0.39 -1.70
C SER A 133 -8.91 -0.95 -3.08
N ILE A 134 -7.69 -1.44 -3.32
CA ILE A 134 -7.36 -2.12 -4.59
C ILE A 134 -8.16 -3.42 -4.73
N ALA A 135 -8.26 -4.23 -3.67
CA ALA A 135 -8.98 -5.49 -3.70
C ALA A 135 -10.48 -5.33 -4.00
N ILE A 136 -11.12 -4.29 -3.47
CA ILE A 136 -12.52 -4.00 -3.80
C ILE A 136 -12.67 -3.27 -5.12
N LEU A 137 -11.69 -2.45 -5.53
CA LEU A 137 -11.81 -1.70 -6.77
C LEU A 137 -11.68 -2.62 -7.98
N GLN A 138 -10.76 -3.59 -7.94
CA GLN A 138 -10.45 -4.48 -9.06
C GLN A 138 -10.38 -5.94 -8.58
N PRO A 139 -11.54 -6.63 -8.46
CA PRO A 139 -11.60 -8.01 -7.95
C PRO A 139 -11.15 -9.07 -8.97
N ILE A 140 -11.14 -8.74 -10.27
CA ILE A 140 -10.68 -9.58 -11.38
C ILE A 140 -9.52 -8.93 -12.12
N TYR A 141 -8.77 -9.68 -12.92
CA TYR A 141 -7.74 -9.07 -13.75
C TYR A 141 -8.38 -8.13 -14.79
N PRO A 142 -7.90 -6.88 -14.90
CA PRO A 142 -8.48 -5.92 -15.83
C PRO A 142 -8.22 -6.33 -17.28
N SER A 143 -9.11 -5.94 -18.20
CA SER A 143 -8.85 -6.07 -19.64
C SER A 143 -9.42 -4.87 -20.39
N PHE A 144 -8.57 -3.99 -20.91
CA PHE A 144 -9.00 -2.82 -21.69
C PHE A 144 -7.95 -2.37 -22.72
N PHE A 145 -8.38 -2.00 -23.93
CA PHE A 145 -7.54 -1.42 -24.99
C PHE A 145 -6.19 -2.12 -25.24
N GLY A 146 -6.15 -3.46 -25.17
CA GLY A 146 -4.93 -4.24 -25.36
C GLY A 146 -4.02 -4.33 -24.13
N PHE A 147 -4.47 -3.82 -22.98
CA PHE A 147 -3.85 -3.99 -21.67
C PHE A 147 -4.64 -4.98 -20.81
N PRO A 148 -3.97 -5.68 -19.87
CA PRO A 148 -2.52 -5.69 -19.68
C PRO A 148 -1.76 -6.41 -20.80
N ILE A 149 -0.46 -6.11 -20.94
CA ILE A 149 0.43 -6.71 -21.97
C ILE A 149 0.63 -8.21 -21.72
N PHE A 150 0.86 -8.60 -20.46
CA PHE A 150 1.04 -9.98 -20.05
C PHE A 150 -0.24 -10.51 -19.42
N VAL A 151 -0.89 -11.43 -20.14
CA VAL A 151 -2.08 -12.14 -19.68
C VAL A 151 -1.67 -13.58 -19.40
N PRO A 152 -1.79 -14.07 -18.15
CA PRO A 152 -1.37 -15.41 -17.82
C PRO A 152 -2.30 -16.46 -18.46
N PRO A 153 -1.79 -17.63 -18.86
CA PRO A 153 -2.64 -18.76 -19.19
C PRO A 153 -3.44 -19.17 -17.94
N TYR A 154 -4.68 -19.65 -18.13
CA TYR A 154 -5.57 -20.08 -17.03
C TYR A 154 -5.90 -18.96 -16.02
N ILE A 155 -6.30 -17.80 -16.53
CA ILE A 155 -6.59 -16.59 -15.73
C ILE A 155 -7.52 -16.84 -14.53
N GLU A 156 -8.50 -17.73 -14.64
CA GLU A 156 -9.45 -18.05 -13.56
C GLU A 156 -8.76 -18.69 -12.35
N ILE A 157 -7.75 -19.55 -12.56
CA ILE A 157 -6.99 -20.20 -11.49
C ILE A 157 -6.01 -19.20 -10.87
N VAL A 158 -5.39 -18.37 -11.71
CA VAL A 158 -4.47 -17.32 -11.26
C VAL A 158 -5.21 -16.26 -10.45
N GLU A 159 -6.42 -15.89 -10.82
CA GLU A 159 -7.29 -14.98 -10.08
C GLU A 159 -7.58 -15.46 -8.66
N LEU A 160 -7.73 -16.78 -8.48
CA LEU A 160 -7.99 -17.38 -7.18
C LEU A 160 -6.75 -17.42 -6.27
N THR A 161 -5.59 -17.69 -6.86
CA THR A 161 -4.33 -17.93 -6.11
C THR A 161 -3.47 -16.67 -5.96
N PHE A 162 -3.49 -15.80 -6.96
CA PHE A 162 -2.72 -14.56 -7.03
C PHE A 162 -3.60 -13.40 -7.55
N PRO A 163 -4.51 -12.89 -6.71
CA PRO A 163 -5.45 -11.84 -7.10
C PRO A 163 -4.75 -10.53 -7.46
N PHE A 164 -5.44 -9.65 -8.18
CA PHE A 164 -4.89 -8.37 -8.68
C PHE A 164 -4.25 -7.48 -7.60
N ALA A 165 -4.78 -7.48 -6.38
CA ALA A 165 -4.19 -6.75 -5.25
C ALA A 165 -2.79 -7.27 -4.85
N PHE A 166 -2.54 -8.57 -4.97
CA PHE A 166 -1.21 -9.16 -4.75
C PHE A 166 -0.26 -8.87 -5.90
N LEU A 167 -0.74 -8.89 -7.14
CA LEU A 167 0.05 -8.43 -8.29
C LEU A 167 0.50 -6.97 -8.11
N THR A 168 -0.40 -6.11 -7.64
CA THR A 168 -0.07 -4.71 -7.32
C THR A 168 1.03 -4.62 -6.26
N LEU A 169 0.95 -5.45 -5.21
CA LEU A 169 2.00 -5.53 -4.18
C LEU A 169 3.33 -6.02 -4.72
N LEU A 170 3.32 -7.01 -5.62
CA LEU A 170 4.53 -7.51 -6.27
C LEU A 170 5.22 -6.38 -7.03
N TYR A 171 4.49 -5.65 -7.87
CA TYR A 171 5.08 -4.51 -8.58
C TYR A 171 5.51 -3.37 -7.65
N ALA A 172 4.80 -3.14 -6.55
CA ALA A 172 5.23 -2.19 -5.53
C ALA A 172 6.56 -2.61 -4.89
N ALA A 173 6.74 -3.90 -4.61
CA ALA A 173 8.00 -4.45 -4.10
C ALA A 173 9.13 -4.31 -5.12
N ILE A 174 8.86 -4.57 -6.41
CA ILE A 174 9.84 -4.33 -7.49
C ILE A 174 10.21 -2.85 -7.56
N ALA A 175 9.25 -1.93 -7.49
CA ALA A 175 9.52 -0.50 -7.50
C ALA A 175 10.37 -0.06 -6.30
N ALA A 176 10.10 -0.59 -5.11
CA ALA A 176 10.91 -0.36 -3.91
C ALA A 176 12.34 -0.90 -4.06
N LEU A 177 12.51 -2.10 -4.65
CA LEU A 177 13.82 -2.67 -4.96
C LEU A 177 14.59 -1.80 -5.96
N MET A 178 13.93 -1.35 -7.03
CA MET A 178 14.53 -0.43 -8.00
C MET A 178 14.97 0.89 -7.36
N PHE A 179 14.23 1.38 -6.36
CA PHE A 179 14.63 2.56 -5.59
C PHE A 179 15.89 2.31 -4.75
N ILE A 180 16.01 1.15 -4.10
CA ILE A 180 17.23 0.74 -3.38
C ILE A 180 18.42 0.67 -4.34
N LEU A 181 18.25 0.07 -5.52
CA LEU A 181 19.29 0.00 -6.54
C LEU A 181 19.68 1.39 -7.06
N TYR A 182 18.69 2.28 -7.25
CA TYR A 182 18.96 3.68 -7.60
C TYR A 182 19.82 4.38 -6.55
N LEU A 183 19.54 4.21 -5.24
CA LEU A 183 20.37 4.77 -4.18
C LEU A 183 21.80 4.21 -4.23
N PHE A 184 21.94 2.90 -4.39
CA PHE A 184 23.24 2.23 -4.52
C PHE A 184 24.08 2.83 -5.67
N PHE A 185 23.53 2.88 -6.89
CA PHE A 185 24.26 3.41 -8.04
C PHE A 185 24.55 4.91 -7.92
N ARG A 186 23.61 5.68 -7.35
CA ARG A 186 23.81 7.11 -7.08
C ARG A 186 24.95 7.35 -6.09
N ASN A 187 25.02 6.57 -5.02
CA ASN A 187 26.08 6.70 -4.01
C ASN A 187 27.43 6.28 -4.58
N LEU A 188 27.47 5.19 -5.37
CA LEU A 188 28.67 4.75 -6.06
C LEU A 188 29.21 5.83 -7.02
N ALA A 189 28.33 6.45 -7.82
CA ALA A 189 28.70 7.54 -8.74
C ALA A 189 29.25 8.77 -8.00
N ARG A 190 28.80 9.02 -6.76
CA ARG A 190 29.28 10.11 -5.91
C ARG A 190 30.47 9.73 -5.03
N ARG A 191 30.96 8.48 -5.14
CA ARG A 191 32.01 7.90 -4.29
C ARG A 191 31.66 7.93 -2.79
N ASP A 192 30.37 7.99 -2.47
CA ASP A 192 29.85 7.89 -1.11
C ASP A 192 29.73 6.39 -0.77
N ILE A 193 30.85 5.77 -0.39
CA ILE A 193 30.92 4.32 -0.09
C ILE A 193 30.61 4.08 1.39
N GLY A 194 29.73 3.13 1.69
CA GLY A 194 29.36 2.72 3.04
C GLY A 194 28.41 1.52 3.03
N PHE A 195 28.59 0.54 3.92
CA PHE A 195 27.80 -0.70 3.93
C PHE A 195 27.20 -0.97 5.32
N PRO A 196 25.86 -1.13 5.46
CA PRO A 196 24.83 -1.21 4.39
C PRO A 196 24.21 0.14 3.96
N GLU A 197 24.64 1.26 4.51
CA GLU A 197 23.98 2.58 4.38
C GLU A 197 23.82 3.08 2.95
N MET A 198 24.71 2.72 2.02
CA MET A 198 24.60 3.15 0.62
C MET A 198 23.42 2.55 -0.13
N PHE A 199 22.77 1.51 0.41
CA PHE A 199 21.54 0.92 -0.15
C PHE A 199 20.27 1.61 0.38
N ILE A 200 20.34 2.16 1.59
CA ILE A 200 19.17 2.64 2.33
C ILE A 200 19.14 4.15 2.53
N GLY A 201 20.23 4.85 2.23
CA GLY A 201 20.41 6.27 2.44
C GLY A 201 21.33 6.91 1.41
N TYR A 202 21.64 8.19 1.60
CA TYR A 202 22.63 8.93 0.81
C TYR A 202 23.23 10.06 1.65
N ARG A 203 24.42 10.56 1.26
CA ARG A 203 25.07 11.67 1.97
C ARG A 203 24.63 13.04 1.47
N ILE A 204 24.33 13.95 2.39
CA ILE A 204 24.08 15.38 2.13
C ILE A 204 24.94 16.26 3.03
N PRO A 205 25.16 17.53 2.64
CA PRO A 205 25.71 18.53 3.55
C PRO A 205 24.86 18.65 4.82
N ILE A 206 25.51 18.81 5.97
CA ILE A 206 24.83 18.83 7.27
C ILE A 206 23.84 20.01 7.40
N GLU A 207 24.07 21.10 6.68
CA GLU A 207 23.19 22.28 6.62
C GLU A 207 21.89 22.04 5.85
N GLU A 208 21.83 20.98 5.04
CA GLU A 208 20.63 20.63 4.27
C GLU A 208 19.70 19.67 5.00
N VAL A 209 20.14 19.08 6.12
CA VAL A 209 19.39 18.06 6.87
C VAL A 209 18.03 18.61 7.31
N ASP A 210 17.99 19.79 7.94
CA ASP A 210 16.76 20.44 8.39
C ASP A 210 15.86 20.94 7.27
N LYS A 211 16.40 21.07 6.04
CA LYS A 211 15.65 21.57 4.88
C LYS A 211 14.91 20.46 4.13
N LYS A 212 15.17 19.19 4.48
CA LYS A 212 14.66 18.02 3.76
C LYS A 212 13.93 17.07 4.70
N HIS A 213 12.92 16.38 4.17
CA HIS A 213 12.18 15.34 4.90
C HIS A 213 12.97 14.03 4.97
N VAL A 214 14.03 14.00 5.79
CA VAL A 214 14.95 12.86 5.92
C VAL A 214 15.11 12.42 7.36
N TRP A 215 15.59 11.20 7.56
CA TRP A 215 16.05 10.71 8.87
C TRP A 215 17.57 10.74 8.90
N LEU A 216 18.13 11.32 9.95
CA LEU A 216 19.57 11.39 10.15
C LEU A 216 20.07 10.04 10.63
N MET A 217 21.01 9.44 9.89
CA MET A 217 21.55 8.11 10.20
C MET A 217 22.72 8.17 11.18
N GLU A 218 23.41 9.30 11.27
CA GLU A 218 24.58 9.46 12.13
C GLU A 218 24.21 10.21 13.41
N ARG A 219 24.77 9.81 14.56
CA ARG A 219 24.67 10.55 15.82
C ARG A 219 25.98 10.50 16.59
N VAL A 220 26.10 11.37 17.59
CA VAL A 220 27.19 11.32 18.59
C VAL A 220 26.58 10.95 19.94
N GLU A 221 26.88 9.75 20.41
CA GLU A 221 26.45 9.25 21.72
C GLU A 221 27.70 8.96 22.57
N ASN A 222 27.75 9.46 23.80
CA ASN A 222 28.89 9.29 24.71
C ASN A 222 30.26 9.72 24.13
N GLY A 223 30.27 10.65 23.17
CA GLY A 223 31.48 11.10 22.49
C GLY A 223 31.90 10.21 21.30
N GLU A 224 31.21 9.10 21.07
CA GLU A 224 31.44 8.21 19.93
C GLU A 224 30.47 8.50 18.78
N HIS A 225 30.97 8.36 17.56
CA HIS A 225 30.16 8.46 16.34
C HIS A 225 29.48 7.14 16.05
N VAL A 226 28.14 7.14 15.99
CA VAL A 226 27.32 5.94 15.79
C VAL A 226 26.46 6.11 14.54
N LEU A 227 26.41 5.06 13.71
CA LEU A 227 25.55 4.98 12.54
C LEU A 227 24.35 4.05 12.80
N TYR A 228 23.15 4.58 12.63
CA TYR A 228 21.89 3.85 12.71
C TYR A 228 21.39 3.49 11.30
N VAL A 229 21.28 2.18 11.05
CA VAL A 229 20.65 1.61 9.85
C VAL A 229 19.12 1.84 9.85
N HIS A 230 18.52 1.89 11.04
CA HIS A 230 17.12 2.23 11.25
C HIS A 230 17.02 3.52 12.09
N PRO A 231 17.28 4.69 11.48
CA PRO A 231 17.28 5.94 12.20
C PRO A 231 15.87 6.32 12.66
N SER A 232 15.80 7.26 13.60
CA SER A 232 14.55 7.85 14.10
C SER A 232 14.58 9.37 13.92
N SER A 233 13.52 10.05 14.35
CA SER A 233 13.46 11.52 14.40
C SER A 233 14.70 12.09 15.10
N HIS A 234 15.34 13.08 14.47
CA HIS A 234 16.52 13.77 14.98
C HIS A 234 16.15 15.15 15.51
N THR A 235 16.97 15.66 16.41
CA THR A 235 16.87 17.00 16.99
C THR A 235 17.95 17.91 16.42
N LYS A 236 17.80 19.23 16.59
CA LYS A 236 18.85 20.19 16.24
C LYS A 236 20.15 19.94 17.02
N GLU A 237 20.03 19.45 18.25
CA GLU A 237 21.19 19.11 19.08
C GLU A 237 22.02 17.97 18.47
N ASP A 238 21.38 16.98 17.85
CA ASP A 238 22.07 15.88 17.16
C ASP A 238 22.91 16.40 15.99
N ILE A 239 22.37 17.37 15.24
CA ILE A 239 23.06 18.03 14.14
C ILE A 239 24.25 18.85 14.66
N ASP A 240 24.06 19.62 15.74
CA ASP A 240 25.11 20.46 16.32
C ASP A 240 26.26 19.62 16.90
N LYS A 241 25.97 18.46 17.49
CA LYS A 241 27.00 17.52 17.95
C LYS A 241 27.84 16.98 16.79
N LEU A 242 27.23 16.66 15.65
CA LEU A 242 27.95 16.23 14.45
C LEU A 242 28.78 17.37 13.84
N LYS A 243 28.29 18.62 13.87
CA LYS A 243 29.08 19.78 13.46
C LYS A 243 30.31 19.99 14.33
N LYS A 244 30.18 19.81 15.65
CA LYS A 244 31.29 19.96 16.62
C LYS A 244 32.44 18.97 16.37
N ILE A 245 32.15 17.79 15.83
CA ILE A 245 33.18 16.80 15.44
C ILE A 245 33.71 17.01 14.01
N GLY A 246 33.35 18.12 13.33
CA GLY A 246 33.86 18.48 12.01
C GLY A 246 33.25 17.69 10.84
N ARG A 247 32.01 17.20 10.98
CA ARG A 247 31.30 16.53 9.87
C ARG A 247 30.63 17.53 8.94
N ASP A 248 31.15 17.65 7.72
CA ASP A 248 30.53 18.47 6.67
C ASP A 248 29.40 17.76 5.94
N ARG A 249 29.50 16.42 5.80
CA ARG A 249 28.49 15.58 5.13
C ARG A 249 28.11 14.40 6.01
N VAL A 250 26.82 14.10 6.04
CA VAL A 250 26.23 13.06 6.89
C VAL A 250 25.30 12.15 6.09
N TRP A 251 25.25 10.87 6.46
CA TRP A 251 24.29 9.91 5.93
C TRP A 251 22.88 10.22 6.42
N ILE A 252 21.94 10.22 5.48
CA ILE A 252 20.53 10.34 5.75
C ILE A 252 19.74 9.26 5.03
N GLN A 253 18.60 8.88 5.58
CA GLN A 253 17.63 7.99 4.97
C GLN A 253 16.44 8.80 4.43
N PRO A 254 16.08 8.66 3.14
CA PRO A 254 14.90 9.32 2.59
C PRO A 254 13.62 8.71 3.18
N LYS A 255 12.68 9.56 3.61
CA LYS A 255 11.36 9.13 4.05
C LYS A 255 10.44 8.98 2.84
N ILE A 256 10.60 7.94 2.03
CA ILE A 256 9.64 7.70 0.94
C ILE A 256 8.42 6.94 1.49
N PRO A 257 7.22 7.50 1.39
CA PRO A 257 6.01 6.80 1.79
C PRO A 257 5.74 5.59 0.90
N PHE A 258 5.32 4.48 1.50
CA PHE A 258 5.12 3.22 0.79
C PHE A 258 3.99 3.29 -0.24
N ILE A 259 2.99 4.16 -0.02
CA ILE A 259 1.89 4.43 -0.96
C ILE A 259 2.38 4.86 -2.35
N ILE A 260 3.54 5.52 -2.46
CA ILE A 260 4.11 5.87 -3.77
C ILE A 260 4.47 4.59 -4.54
N PHE A 261 5.11 3.62 -3.88
CA PHE A 261 5.43 2.33 -4.50
C PHE A 261 4.16 1.54 -4.83
N ILE A 262 3.13 1.57 -3.98
CA ILE A 262 1.83 0.96 -4.29
C ILE A 262 1.21 1.61 -5.53
N THR A 263 1.27 2.93 -5.67
CA THR A 263 0.71 3.65 -6.82
C THR A 263 1.43 3.28 -8.12
N ILE A 264 2.77 3.25 -8.10
CA ILE A 264 3.57 2.77 -9.25
C ILE A 264 3.21 1.31 -9.55
N GLY A 265 3.09 0.49 -8.51
CA GLY A 265 2.74 -0.91 -8.62
C GLY A 265 1.36 -1.14 -9.21
N LEU A 266 0.39 -0.28 -8.88
CA LEU A 266 -0.98 -0.33 -9.39
C LEU A 266 -1.01 -0.01 -10.88
N ILE A 267 -0.32 1.06 -11.30
CA ILE A 267 -0.18 1.42 -12.72
C ILE A 267 0.49 0.29 -13.49
N ALA A 268 1.58 -0.26 -12.96
CA ALA A 268 2.28 -1.39 -13.57
C ALA A 268 1.37 -2.63 -13.64
N ALA A 269 0.59 -2.94 -12.61
CA ALA A 269 -0.33 -4.08 -12.61
C ALA A 269 -1.42 -3.92 -13.69
N TYR A 270 -1.98 -2.73 -13.86
CA TYR A 270 -2.98 -2.46 -14.91
C TYR A 270 -2.41 -2.56 -16.33
N LEU A 271 -1.18 -2.06 -16.56
CA LEU A 271 -0.59 -1.97 -17.89
C LEU A 271 0.21 -3.23 -18.27
N LEU A 272 1.02 -3.75 -17.36
CA LEU A 272 1.87 -4.90 -17.63
C LEU A 272 1.14 -6.21 -17.36
N GLY A 273 0.28 -6.29 -16.34
CA GLY A 273 -0.40 -7.54 -15.95
C GLY A 273 0.53 -8.54 -15.27
N ASN A 274 0.15 -9.81 -15.29
CA ASN A 274 0.94 -10.86 -14.65
C ASN A 274 1.89 -11.50 -15.67
N PHE A 275 3.19 -11.31 -15.45
CA PHE A 275 4.27 -11.88 -16.27
C PHE A 275 4.88 -13.16 -15.67
N ILE A 276 4.41 -13.57 -14.49
CA ILE A 276 4.85 -14.78 -13.76
C ILE A 276 3.88 -15.92 -14.04
#